data_AF-A0A965HUS3-F1
#
_entry.id   AF-A0A965HUS3-F1
#
_cell.length_a   1.000
_cell.length_b   1.000
_cell.length_c   1.000
_cell.angle_alpha   90.00
_cell.angle_beta   90.00
_cell.angle_gamma   90.00
#
_symmetry.space_group_name_H-M   'P 1'
#
loop_
_entity.id
_entity.type
_entity.pdbx_description
1 polymer ?
#
loop_
_entity_poly.entity_id
_entity_poly.type
_entity_poly.pdbx_seq_one_letter_code
_entity_poly.pdbx_strand_id
1 'polypeptide(L)'
;MCGIAGVMYRGNNAFDTGDALIRMLDGCQHRGPDSTGFALYAPEPAGRLKLRFFIDPEASADREGAIASIRGRLTDLGAEIEEEAQASDNYRVTIHYDGDVQKLSYEMEHAAKVISIGTSLEIVKDIGSAHDVDDRYHVNQFRGTHGLGHVRLATESDVKPEASHPFWATGFADVAIVHNGQITNYWKMRRRLEQRGFEFTTDNDSELIAVYLADKLAQGIKLEDALATSIDDLDGTFSFLVSTKDEIGYAKDRLAAKPMIMYEDDDLVAIASEEVSLNRLFPGRALNTREPAPGTYATWSRSI
;
A
#
# COMPACT_ATOMS: atom_id res chain seq x y z
N MET A 1 18.39 -4.19 1.73
CA MET A 1 17.61 -3.71 0.57
C MET A 1 16.18 -4.12 0.81
N CYS A 2 15.20 -3.23 0.82
CA CYS A 2 13.82 -3.54 1.17
C CYS A 2 13.18 -4.68 0.37
N GLY A 3 12.33 -5.49 1.00
CA GLY A 3 11.55 -6.58 0.37
C GLY A 3 10.12 -6.17 0.08
N ILE A 4 9.61 -6.59 -1.08
CA ILE A 4 8.21 -6.44 -1.50
C ILE A 4 7.55 -7.81 -1.63
N ALA A 5 6.26 -7.88 -1.32
CA ALA A 5 5.40 -9.05 -1.53
C ALA A 5 4.00 -8.60 -1.96
N GLY A 6 3.31 -9.43 -2.71
CA GLY A 6 1.90 -9.24 -3.05
C GLY A 6 1.24 -10.57 -3.36
N VAL A 7 -0.02 -10.71 -2.96
CA VAL A 7 -0.83 -11.90 -3.23
C VAL A 7 -2.22 -11.48 -3.63
N MET A 8 -2.78 -12.13 -4.65
CA MET A 8 -4.16 -11.97 -5.08
C MET A 8 -4.77 -13.34 -5.34
N TYR A 9 -5.88 -13.63 -4.67
CA TYR A 9 -6.64 -14.86 -4.88
C TYR A 9 -7.63 -14.69 -6.03
N ARG A 10 -7.82 -15.78 -6.77
CA ARG A 10 -8.80 -15.93 -7.84
C ARG A 10 -10.04 -16.67 -7.31
N GLY A 11 -11.21 -16.29 -7.82
CA GLY A 11 -12.48 -16.94 -7.46
C GLY A 11 -12.96 -16.64 -6.03
N ASN A 12 -13.74 -17.57 -5.46
CA ASN A 12 -14.42 -17.45 -4.17
C ASN A 12 -13.77 -18.31 -3.06
N ASN A 13 -12.51 -18.70 -3.22
CA ASN A 13 -11.82 -19.51 -2.22
C ASN A 13 -11.63 -18.75 -0.90
N ALA A 14 -11.40 -19.47 0.20
CA ALA A 14 -11.15 -18.88 1.50
C ALA A 14 -9.89 -18.00 1.44
N PHE A 15 -10.07 -16.70 1.66
CA PHE A 15 -8.99 -15.73 1.59
C PHE A 15 -8.20 -15.71 2.90
N ASP A 16 -6.99 -16.25 2.95
CA ASP A 16 -6.06 -16.13 4.10
C ASP A 16 -4.99 -15.04 3.88
N THR A 17 -5.31 -14.03 3.07
CA THR A 17 -4.42 -12.94 2.63
C THR A 17 -3.53 -12.34 3.71
N GLY A 18 -4.06 -12.10 4.91
CA GLY A 18 -3.26 -11.58 6.02
C GLY A 18 -2.14 -12.54 6.46
N ASP A 19 -2.48 -13.81 6.69
CA ASP A 19 -1.51 -14.87 7.05
C ASP A 19 -0.51 -15.11 5.92
N ALA A 20 -1.00 -15.16 4.68
CA ALA A 20 -0.17 -15.31 3.49
C ALA A 20 0.90 -14.22 3.39
N LEU A 21 0.51 -12.95 3.54
CA LEU A 21 1.45 -11.82 3.52
C LEU A 21 2.45 -11.88 4.68
N ILE A 22 2.02 -12.20 5.91
CA ILE A 22 2.94 -12.37 7.05
C ILE A 22 4.00 -13.42 6.73
N ARG A 23 3.59 -14.59 6.23
CA ARG A 23 4.50 -15.68 5.87
C ARG A 23 5.46 -15.29 4.75
N MET A 24 4.97 -14.58 3.73
CA MET A 24 5.82 -14.09 2.64
C MET A 24 6.87 -13.08 3.14
N LEU A 25 6.47 -12.16 4.02
CA LEU A 25 7.36 -11.12 4.56
C LEU A 25 8.36 -11.67 5.58
N ASP A 26 7.99 -12.64 6.42
CA ASP A 26 8.93 -13.38 7.27
C ASP A 26 10.03 -14.03 6.43
N GLY A 27 9.66 -14.60 5.27
CA GLY A 27 10.61 -15.17 4.31
C GLY A 27 11.65 -14.19 3.76
N CYS A 28 11.37 -12.88 3.79
CA CYS A 28 12.31 -11.85 3.35
C CYS A 28 12.70 -10.85 4.46
N GLN A 29 12.50 -11.16 5.74
CA GLN A 29 12.83 -10.25 6.84
C GLN A 29 14.30 -9.81 6.84
N HIS A 30 15.23 -10.65 6.35
CA HIS A 30 16.65 -10.31 6.19
C HIS A 30 16.91 -9.13 5.26
N ARG A 31 15.95 -8.80 4.40
CA ARG A 31 16.00 -7.67 3.46
C ARG A 31 15.78 -6.33 4.16
N GLY A 32 14.98 -6.32 5.23
CA GLY A 32 14.55 -5.11 5.94
C GLY A 32 14.02 -5.38 7.35
N PRO A 33 14.85 -5.25 8.40
CA PRO A 33 14.44 -5.55 9.76
C PRO A 33 13.67 -4.42 10.47
N ASP A 34 13.63 -3.22 9.90
CA ASP A 34 13.30 -2.01 10.66
C ASP A 34 11.80 -1.77 10.79
N SER A 35 11.02 -2.07 9.74
CA SER A 35 9.57 -1.86 9.76
C SER A 35 8.88 -2.71 8.70
N THR A 36 7.61 -2.99 8.97
CA THR A 36 6.76 -3.82 8.13
C THR A 36 5.42 -3.14 7.90
N GLY A 37 4.86 -3.33 6.71
CA GLY A 37 3.51 -2.86 6.43
C GLY A 37 2.77 -3.71 5.41
N PHE A 38 1.46 -3.55 5.43
CA PHE A 38 0.48 -4.30 4.66
C PHE A 38 -0.56 -3.35 4.07
N ALA A 39 -0.90 -3.53 2.80
CA ALA A 39 -2.07 -2.93 2.17
C ALA A 39 -3.07 -4.05 1.93
N LEU A 40 -4.23 -3.97 2.55
CA LEU A 40 -5.18 -5.06 2.70
C LEU A 40 -6.51 -4.67 2.06
N TYR A 41 -7.04 -5.50 1.16
CA TYR A 41 -8.25 -5.18 0.40
C TYR A 41 -9.37 -6.18 0.65
N ALA A 42 -10.48 -5.69 1.18
CA ALA A 42 -11.70 -6.47 1.36
C ALA A 42 -12.89 -5.80 0.63
N PRO A 43 -13.85 -6.58 0.10
CA PRO A 43 -15.10 -6.03 -0.40
C PRO A 43 -15.88 -5.37 0.74
N GLU A 44 -16.41 -4.18 0.51
CA GLU A 44 -17.21 -3.43 1.49
C GLU A 44 -18.49 -2.89 0.83
N PRO A 45 -19.54 -2.61 1.62
CA PRO A 45 -20.73 -1.91 1.13
C PRO A 45 -20.39 -0.54 0.50
N ALA A 46 -21.17 -0.14 -0.49
CA ALA A 46 -21.02 1.17 -1.12
C ALA A 46 -21.30 2.32 -0.14
N GLY A 47 -20.63 3.46 -0.34
CA GLY A 47 -20.80 4.68 0.48
C GLY A 47 -19.93 4.75 1.73
N ARG A 48 -19.17 3.69 2.04
CA ARG A 48 -18.26 3.65 3.19
C ARG A 48 -16.82 3.94 2.80
N LEU A 49 -16.15 4.74 3.62
CA LEU A 49 -14.71 4.96 3.58
C LEU A 49 -14.07 4.54 4.89
N LYS A 50 -12.92 3.88 4.78
CA LYS A 50 -12.06 3.49 5.88
C LYS A 50 -10.84 4.39 5.85
N LEU A 51 -10.65 5.13 6.93
CA LEU A 51 -9.53 6.02 7.12
C LEU A 51 -8.68 5.51 8.27
N ARG A 52 -7.36 5.63 8.13
CA ARG A 52 -6.43 5.35 9.22
C ARG A 52 -5.45 6.51 9.36
N PHE A 53 -5.13 6.85 10.60
CA PHE A 53 -4.28 7.97 10.97
C PHE A 53 -3.17 7.50 11.90
N PHE A 54 -2.01 8.15 11.81
CA PHE A 54 -1.03 8.11 12.89
C PHE A 54 -1.44 9.08 13.99
N ILE A 55 -1.38 8.62 15.23
CA ILE A 55 -1.53 9.44 16.43
C ILE A 55 -0.14 9.67 16.99
N ASP A 56 0.43 10.82 16.67
CA ASP A 56 1.79 11.20 17.07
C ASP A 56 1.88 11.32 18.61
N PRO A 57 2.59 10.42 19.31
CA PRO A 57 2.67 10.45 20.76
C PRO A 57 3.54 11.60 21.29
N GLU A 58 4.42 12.19 20.46
CA GLU A 58 5.26 13.32 20.86
C GLU A 58 4.59 14.68 20.58
N ALA A 59 3.84 14.80 19.49
CA ALA A 59 3.10 16.01 19.16
C ALA A 59 1.77 16.12 19.92
N SER A 60 1.18 14.99 20.33
CA SER A 60 -0.04 14.95 21.14
C SER A 60 0.26 14.42 22.55
N ALA A 61 0.55 15.32 23.49
CA ALA A 61 0.53 15.00 24.92
C ALA A 61 -0.85 14.47 25.38
N ASP A 62 -1.86 14.61 24.54
CA ASP A 62 -3.24 14.16 24.69
C ASP A 62 -3.72 13.41 23.43
N ARG A 63 -3.61 12.08 23.46
CA ARG A 63 -4.14 11.17 22.41
C ARG A 63 -5.65 11.37 22.21
N GLU A 64 -6.39 11.53 23.30
CA GLU A 64 -7.85 11.70 23.22
C GLU A 64 -8.19 13.01 22.50
N GLY A 65 -7.44 14.07 22.77
CA GLY A 65 -7.51 15.35 22.07
C GLY A 65 -7.20 15.23 20.57
N ALA A 66 -6.16 14.48 20.19
CA ALA A 66 -5.84 14.25 18.78
C ALA A 66 -6.98 13.53 18.04
N ILE A 67 -7.55 12.48 18.65
CA ILE A 67 -8.68 11.74 18.09
C ILE A 67 -9.93 12.62 18.04
N ALA A 68 -10.19 13.42 19.08
CA ALA A 68 -11.31 14.37 19.09
C ALA A 68 -11.18 15.43 17.98
N SER A 69 -9.97 15.90 17.69
CA SER A 69 -9.69 16.81 16.56
C SER A 69 -10.03 16.16 15.21
N ILE A 70 -9.58 14.91 15.00
CA ILE A 70 -9.88 14.15 13.77
C ILE A 70 -11.40 13.98 13.61
N ARG A 71 -12.10 13.56 14.67
CA ARG A 71 -13.56 13.42 14.67
C ARG A 71 -14.28 14.72 14.34
N GLY A 72 -13.84 15.81 14.97
CA GLY A 72 -14.38 17.15 14.72
C GLY A 72 -14.24 17.54 13.25
N ARG A 73 -13.04 17.34 12.68
CA ARG A 73 -12.78 17.64 11.27
C ARG A 73 -13.62 16.80 10.32
N LEU A 74 -13.77 15.51 10.58
CA LEU A 74 -14.63 14.63 9.80
C LEU A 74 -16.09 15.10 9.83
N THR A 75 -16.59 15.46 11.02
CA THR A 75 -17.95 15.96 11.20
C THR A 75 -18.17 17.29 10.47
N ASP A 76 -17.21 18.21 10.56
CA ASP A 76 -17.25 19.51 9.86
C ASP A 76 -17.29 19.36 8.33
N LEU A 77 -16.66 18.30 7.82
CA LEU A 77 -16.68 17.94 6.40
C LEU A 77 -17.97 17.23 5.98
N GLY A 78 -18.85 16.88 6.93
CA GLY A 78 -20.12 16.19 6.69
C GLY A 78 -20.02 14.68 6.65
N ALA A 79 -18.96 14.08 7.20
CA ALA A 79 -18.86 12.63 7.34
C ALA A 79 -19.62 12.12 8.56
N GLU A 80 -20.31 10.99 8.42
CA GLU A 80 -20.97 10.29 9.52
C GLU A 80 -20.07 9.15 10.00
N ILE A 81 -19.66 9.17 11.27
CA ILE A 81 -18.78 8.15 11.85
C ILE A 81 -19.60 6.91 12.23
N GLU A 82 -19.21 5.74 11.73
CA GLU A 82 -19.89 4.47 12.01
C GLU A 82 -19.12 3.58 12.99
N GLU A 83 -17.82 3.39 12.75
CA GLU A 83 -16.98 2.50 13.54
C GLU A 83 -15.64 3.14 13.84
N GLU A 84 -15.09 2.81 14.99
CA GLU A 84 -13.82 3.35 15.44
C GLU A 84 -13.01 2.27 16.14
N ALA A 85 -11.72 2.24 15.89
CA ALA A 85 -10.79 1.36 16.57
C ALA A 85 -9.45 2.06 16.79
N GLN A 86 -8.79 1.72 17.89
CA GLN A 86 -7.44 2.15 18.18
C GLN A 86 -6.55 0.92 18.31
N ALA A 87 -5.37 0.99 17.71
CA ALA A 87 -4.36 -0.05 17.83
C ALA A 87 -2.99 0.63 17.86
N SER A 88 -2.23 0.43 18.94
CA SER A 88 -0.95 1.12 19.17
C SER A 88 -1.10 2.64 18.92
N ASP A 89 -0.29 3.23 18.04
CA ASP A 89 -0.30 4.66 17.69
C ASP A 89 -1.11 4.96 16.43
N ASN A 90 -2.10 4.12 16.13
CA ASN A 90 -3.00 4.30 15.00
C ASN A 90 -4.43 4.45 15.47
N TYR A 91 -5.16 5.31 14.77
CA TYR A 91 -6.60 5.47 14.88
C TYR A 91 -7.25 5.10 13.55
N ARG A 92 -8.17 4.14 13.57
CA ARG A 92 -8.97 3.68 12.42
C ARG A 92 -10.40 4.17 12.61
N VAL A 93 -10.98 4.72 11.56
CA VAL A 93 -12.38 5.13 11.52
C VAL A 93 -13.02 4.71 10.21
N THR A 94 -14.24 4.16 10.31
CA THR A 94 -15.13 3.93 9.17
C THR A 94 -16.17 5.03 9.18
N ILE A 95 -16.34 5.70 8.04
CA ILE A 95 -17.32 6.76 7.85
C ILE A 95 -18.24 6.46 6.67
N HIS A 96 -19.46 6.99 6.72
CA HIS A 96 -20.27 7.24 5.54
C HIS A 96 -19.97 8.66 5.02
N TYR A 97 -19.67 8.78 3.73
CA TYR A 97 -19.30 10.06 3.12
C TYR A 97 -19.62 10.10 1.62
N ASP A 98 -20.52 11.00 1.23
CA ASP A 98 -20.95 11.19 -0.17
C ASP A 98 -20.21 12.32 -0.90
N GLY A 99 -19.25 12.97 -0.23
CA GLY A 99 -18.52 14.11 -0.76
C GLY A 99 -17.32 13.74 -1.64
N ASP A 100 -16.52 14.74 -1.96
CA ASP A 100 -15.31 14.60 -2.75
C ASP A 100 -14.17 14.01 -1.90
N VAL A 101 -13.75 12.78 -2.24
CA VAL A 101 -12.67 12.05 -1.55
C VAL A 101 -11.33 12.80 -1.62
N GLN A 102 -11.04 13.49 -2.72
CA GLN A 102 -9.80 14.25 -2.85
C GLN A 102 -9.79 15.42 -1.89
N LYS A 103 -10.91 16.16 -1.83
CA LYS A 103 -11.06 17.24 -0.85
C LYS A 103 -10.97 16.71 0.59
N LEU A 104 -11.68 15.64 0.91
CA LEU A 104 -11.62 14.99 2.23
C LEU A 104 -10.17 14.63 2.58
N SER A 105 -9.45 13.99 1.66
CA SER A 105 -8.05 13.60 1.84
C SER A 105 -7.17 14.78 2.24
N TYR A 106 -7.19 15.86 1.46
CA TYR A 106 -6.32 17.01 1.73
C TYR A 106 -6.70 17.72 3.02
N GLU A 107 -8.00 17.90 3.29
CA GLU A 107 -8.47 18.51 4.53
C GLU A 107 -8.12 17.67 5.77
N MET A 108 -8.07 16.35 5.64
CA MET A 108 -7.66 15.44 6.71
C MET A 108 -6.14 15.40 6.89
N GLU A 109 -5.34 15.40 5.82
CA GLU A 109 -3.87 15.48 5.89
C GLU A 109 -3.39 16.78 6.54
N HIS A 110 -4.10 17.89 6.31
CA HIS A 110 -3.84 19.16 7.00
C HIS A 110 -4.18 19.13 8.50
N ALA A 111 -5.01 18.19 8.95
CA ALA A 111 -5.44 18.07 10.34
C ALA A 111 -4.66 16.98 11.12
N ALA A 112 -4.30 15.89 10.46
CA ALA A 112 -3.60 14.76 11.05
C ALA A 112 -2.86 13.96 9.97
N LYS A 113 -1.83 13.21 10.36
CA LYS A 113 -1.08 12.34 9.45
C LYS A 113 -1.95 11.16 9.00
N VAL A 114 -2.38 11.16 7.73
CA VAL A 114 -3.19 10.07 7.17
C VAL A 114 -2.28 8.94 6.70
N ILE A 115 -2.72 7.70 6.91
CA ILE A 115 -2.03 6.48 6.47
C ILE A 115 -2.64 5.97 5.16
N SER A 116 -3.97 5.93 5.11
CA SER A 116 -4.73 5.51 3.93
C SER A 116 -6.17 5.96 4.01
N ILE A 117 -6.78 6.20 2.86
CA ILE A 117 -8.23 6.29 2.67
C ILE A 117 -8.64 5.29 1.58
N GLY A 118 -9.66 4.50 1.84
CA GLY A 118 -10.15 3.51 0.88
C GLY A 118 -11.60 3.11 1.10
N THR A 119 -12.26 2.68 0.03
CA THR A 119 -13.53 1.94 0.15
C THR A 119 -13.28 0.47 0.49
N SER A 120 -12.17 -0.09 0.00
CA SER A 120 -11.75 -1.47 0.21
C SER A 120 -10.39 -1.58 0.89
N LEU A 121 -9.51 -0.61 0.66
CA LEU A 121 -8.15 -0.56 1.19
C LEU A 121 -8.12 -0.23 2.69
N GLU A 122 -7.28 -0.96 3.41
CA GLU A 122 -6.72 -0.55 4.70
C GLU A 122 -5.21 -0.76 4.68
N ILE A 123 -4.44 0.28 5.00
CA ILE A 123 -3.00 0.13 5.24
C ILE A 123 -2.75 -0.04 6.74
N VAL A 124 -1.91 -1.01 7.10
CA VAL A 124 -1.38 -1.20 8.45
C VAL A 124 0.13 -1.25 8.35
N LYS A 125 0.85 -0.36 9.03
CA LYS A 125 2.31 -0.32 8.98
C LYS A 125 2.89 0.23 10.26
N ASP A 126 4.02 -0.33 10.68
CA ASP A 126 4.66 0.01 11.95
C ASP A 126 6.12 -0.50 12.00
N ILE A 127 6.87 -0.10 13.04
CA ILE A 127 8.24 -0.56 13.30
C ILE A 127 8.26 -2.04 13.70
N GLY A 128 9.29 -2.77 13.28
CA GLY A 128 9.49 -4.18 13.59
C GLY A 128 9.14 -5.14 12.46
N SER A 129 9.19 -6.44 12.78
CA SER A 129 8.94 -7.53 11.86
C SER A 129 7.46 -7.71 11.52
N ALA A 130 7.16 -8.54 10.52
CA ALA A 130 5.80 -8.92 10.17
C ALA A 130 5.01 -9.49 11.36
N HIS A 131 5.68 -10.27 12.23
CA HIS A 131 5.07 -10.82 13.44
C HIS A 131 4.82 -9.75 14.51
N ASP A 132 5.74 -8.80 14.68
CA ASP A 132 5.54 -7.70 15.64
C ASP A 132 4.32 -6.83 15.24
N VAL A 133 4.16 -6.56 13.95
CA VAL A 133 3.00 -5.83 13.41
C VAL A 133 1.73 -6.67 13.52
N ASP A 134 1.80 -7.98 13.24
CA ASP A 134 0.67 -8.89 13.43
C ASP A 134 0.17 -8.91 14.89
N ASP A 135 1.07 -8.98 15.87
CA ASP A 135 0.72 -9.00 17.29
C ASP A 135 -0.06 -7.74 17.71
N ARG A 136 0.23 -6.59 17.08
CA ARG A 136 -0.43 -5.30 17.40
C ARG A 136 -1.74 -5.06 16.64
N TYR A 137 -1.84 -5.54 15.41
CA TYR A 137 -2.95 -5.20 14.51
C TYR A 137 -3.77 -6.40 14.04
N HIS A 138 -3.40 -7.62 14.45
CA HIS A 138 -4.06 -8.89 14.11
C HIS A 138 -4.24 -9.09 12.60
N VAL A 139 -3.17 -8.82 11.85
CA VAL A 139 -3.14 -8.92 10.39
C VAL A 139 -3.46 -10.35 9.95
N ASN A 140 -3.04 -11.37 10.70
CA ASN A 140 -3.32 -12.78 10.44
C ASN A 140 -4.82 -13.15 10.45
N GLN A 141 -5.68 -12.31 11.03
CA GLN A 141 -7.13 -12.48 11.03
C GLN A 141 -7.79 -11.85 9.80
N PHE A 142 -7.07 -11.03 9.03
CA PHE A 142 -7.62 -10.37 7.86
C PHE A 142 -7.97 -11.38 6.76
N ARG A 143 -9.20 -11.30 6.26
CA ARG A 143 -9.73 -12.14 5.18
C ARG A 143 -10.23 -11.22 4.06
N GLY A 144 -9.40 -11.00 3.05
CA GLY A 144 -9.72 -10.10 1.93
C GLY A 144 -9.13 -10.60 0.62
N THR A 145 -9.56 -10.03 -0.50
CA THR A 145 -9.27 -10.57 -1.85
C THR A 145 -7.80 -10.57 -2.23
N HIS A 146 -7.06 -9.54 -1.82
CA HIS A 146 -5.67 -9.36 -2.18
C HIS A 146 -4.98 -8.37 -1.23
N GLY A 147 -3.66 -8.30 -1.33
CA GLY A 147 -2.90 -7.29 -0.61
C GLY A 147 -1.44 -7.25 -1.01
N LEU A 148 -0.78 -6.20 -0.54
CA LEU A 148 0.65 -5.98 -0.70
C LEU A 148 1.33 -5.93 0.67
N GLY A 149 2.59 -6.32 0.71
CA GLY A 149 3.41 -6.32 1.90
C GLY A 149 4.80 -5.74 1.61
N HIS A 150 5.42 -5.14 2.61
CA HIS A 150 6.78 -4.62 2.50
C HIS A 150 7.55 -4.72 3.81
N VAL A 151 8.83 -5.08 3.71
CA VAL A 151 9.83 -5.02 4.80
C VAL A 151 10.93 -4.03 4.44
N ARG A 152 11.18 -3.06 5.32
CA ARG A 152 12.05 -1.90 5.02
C ARG A 152 13.40 -2.00 5.71
N LEU A 153 14.45 -1.62 4.99
CA LEU A 153 15.76 -1.30 5.53
C LEU A 153 15.98 0.21 5.39
N ALA A 154 16.00 0.93 6.50
CA ALA A 154 16.31 2.35 6.56
C ALA A 154 17.84 2.53 6.38
N THR A 155 18.26 3.02 5.21
CA THR A 155 19.69 3.24 4.93
C THR A 155 20.15 4.68 5.20
N GLU A 156 19.25 5.66 5.01
CA GLU A 156 19.60 7.10 5.05
C GLU A 156 18.58 7.97 5.81
N SER A 157 17.53 7.36 6.35
CA SER A 157 16.42 8.06 6.98
C SER A 157 16.10 7.47 8.35
N ASP A 158 15.41 8.21 9.20
CA ASP A 158 14.89 7.68 10.45
C ASP A 158 14.00 6.43 10.26
N VAL A 159 14.02 5.56 11.26
CA VAL A 159 13.09 4.45 11.38
C VAL A 159 11.79 5.00 11.96
N LYS A 160 10.87 5.36 11.07
CA LYS A 160 9.56 5.95 11.39
C LYS A 160 8.46 5.24 10.59
N PRO A 161 7.33 4.84 11.21
CA PRO A 161 6.22 4.21 10.51
C PRO A 161 5.71 5.00 9.30
N GLU A 162 5.75 6.33 9.37
CA GLU A 162 5.31 7.23 8.29
C GLU A 162 6.14 7.06 7.02
N ALA A 163 7.45 6.80 7.18
CA ALA A 163 8.37 6.58 6.08
C ALA A 163 8.36 5.12 5.57
N SER A 164 7.58 4.25 6.21
CA SER A 164 7.45 2.84 5.83
C SER A 164 6.41 2.65 4.75
N HIS A 165 6.64 1.66 3.90
CA HIS A 165 5.64 1.18 2.94
C HIS A 165 4.55 0.37 3.64
N PRO A 166 3.39 0.16 3.01
CA PRO A 166 2.97 0.74 1.71
C PRO A 166 2.70 2.25 1.74
N PHE A 167 2.75 2.87 0.57
CA PHE A 167 2.31 4.26 0.35
C PHE A 167 0.99 4.27 -0.39
N TRP A 168 0.06 5.09 0.10
CA TRP A 168 -1.23 5.35 -0.50
C TRP A 168 -1.16 6.57 -1.43
N ALA A 169 -2.01 6.60 -2.45
CA ALA A 169 -2.12 7.73 -3.35
C ALA A 169 -2.94 8.87 -2.70
N THR A 170 -2.25 9.81 -2.04
CA THR A 170 -2.85 10.99 -1.42
C THR A 170 -3.81 11.69 -2.38
N GLY A 171 -5.06 11.90 -1.95
CA GLY A 171 -6.13 12.48 -2.77
C GLY A 171 -7.01 11.46 -3.52
N PHE A 172 -6.78 10.16 -3.40
CA PHE A 172 -7.53 9.12 -4.11
C PHE A 172 -7.95 7.98 -3.18
N ALA A 173 -9.02 7.24 -3.49
CA ALA A 173 -9.33 6.02 -2.75
C ALA A 173 -8.62 4.80 -3.36
N ASP A 174 -8.27 3.83 -2.50
CA ASP A 174 -7.97 2.45 -2.90
C ASP A 174 -6.76 2.22 -3.81
N VAL A 175 -5.82 3.17 -3.93
CA VAL A 175 -4.55 2.95 -4.66
C VAL A 175 -3.38 2.95 -3.68
N ALA A 176 -2.66 1.84 -3.62
CA ALA A 176 -1.47 1.70 -2.77
C ALA A 176 -0.32 1.01 -3.50
N ILE A 177 0.92 1.34 -3.14
CA ILE A 177 2.11 0.75 -3.75
C ILE A 177 3.16 0.31 -2.72
N VAL A 178 3.89 -0.73 -3.08
CA VAL A 178 5.14 -1.14 -2.42
C VAL A 178 6.28 -1.10 -3.43
N HIS A 179 7.41 -0.50 -3.06
CA HIS A 179 8.48 -0.17 -4.00
C HIS A 179 9.84 -0.55 -3.42
N ASN A 180 10.61 -1.30 -4.20
CA ASN A 180 12.03 -1.54 -3.94
C ASN A 180 12.81 -0.92 -5.09
N GLY A 181 13.54 0.16 -4.81
CA GLY A 181 14.13 0.97 -5.85
C GLY A 181 14.41 2.40 -5.43
N GLN A 182 14.73 3.21 -6.43
CA GLN A 182 14.83 4.65 -6.33
C GLN A 182 14.45 5.29 -7.67
N ILE A 183 13.60 6.31 -7.64
CA ILE A 183 13.21 7.13 -8.78
C ILE A 183 14.09 8.38 -8.82
N THR A 184 15.00 8.42 -9.78
CA THR A 184 16.00 9.48 -9.95
C THR A 184 15.43 10.79 -10.48
N ASN A 185 14.30 10.75 -11.20
CA ASN A 185 13.61 11.95 -11.70
C ASN A 185 12.42 12.40 -10.82
N TYR A 186 12.37 11.95 -9.55
CA TYR A 186 11.30 12.21 -8.58
C TYR A 186 10.83 13.66 -8.54
N TRP A 187 11.73 14.61 -8.23
CA TRP A 187 11.36 16.03 -8.05
C TRP A 187 10.77 16.67 -9.30
N LYS A 188 11.21 16.23 -10.49
CA LYS A 188 10.67 16.71 -11.76
C LYS A 188 9.23 16.23 -11.96
N MET A 189 8.97 14.97 -11.64
CA MET A 189 7.65 14.36 -11.79
C MET A 189 6.67 14.86 -10.73
N ARG A 190 7.11 14.95 -9.47
CA ARG A 190 6.34 15.56 -8.38
C ARG A 190 5.88 16.97 -8.74
N ARG A 191 6.79 17.84 -9.18
CA ARG A 191 6.45 19.23 -9.56
C ARG A 191 5.42 19.32 -10.68
N ARG A 192 5.40 18.37 -11.62
CA ARG A 192 4.37 18.31 -12.68
C ARG A 192 2.98 17.98 -12.14
N LEU A 193 2.91 17.12 -11.13
CA LEU A 193 1.65 16.75 -10.46
C LEU A 193 1.18 17.87 -9.53
N GLU A 194 2.09 18.51 -8.79
CA GLU A 194 1.76 19.68 -7.95
C GLU A 194 1.21 20.84 -8.79
N GLN A 195 1.76 21.08 -9.98
CA GLN A 195 1.23 22.08 -10.94
C GLN A 195 -0.19 21.77 -11.41
N ARG A 196 -0.65 20.53 -11.26
CA ARG A 196 -2.01 20.08 -11.58
C ARG A 196 -2.93 20.04 -10.35
N GLY A 197 -2.43 20.44 -9.18
CA GLY A 197 -3.20 20.54 -7.94
C GLY A 197 -3.09 19.33 -7.01
N PHE A 198 -2.20 18.37 -7.27
CA PHE A 198 -1.97 17.25 -6.36
C PHE A 198 -1.06 17.63 -5.19
N GLU A 199 -1.43 17.18 -3.99
CA GLU A 199 -0.62 17.32 -2.78
C GLU A 199 0.15 16.04 -2.47
N PHE A 200 1.29 16.19 -1.79
CA PHE A 200 2.17 15.10 -1.34
C PHE A 200 2.51 15.33 0.13
N THR A 201 2.46 14.28 0.94
CA THR A 201 2.68 14.36 2.39
C THR A 201 4.05 13.85 2.82
N THR A 202 4.79 13.24 1.90
CA THR A 202 6.13 12.70 2.15
C THR A 202 7.12 13.11 1.06
N ASP A 203 8.41 13.04 1.39
CA ASP A 203 9.49 13.17 0.41
C ASP A 203 9.89 11.81 -0.20
N ASN A 204 9.05 10.78 -0.03
CA ASN A 204 9.33 9.45 -0.55
C ASN A 204 8.91 9.36 -2.03
N ASP A 205 9.78 8.80 -2.85
CA ASP A 205 9.51 8.58 -4.27
C ASP A 205 8.37 7.59 -4.55
N SER A 206 8.04 6.80 -3.55
CA SER A 206 6.98 5.80 -3.61
C SER A 206 5.59 6.46 -3.62
N GLU A 207 5.41 7.56 -2.89
CA GLU A 207 4.16 8.33 -2.93
C GLU A 207 3.93 8.93 -4.33
N LEU A 208 5.00 9.38 -5.00
CA LEU A 208 4.93 9.82 -6.39
C LEU A 208 4.36 8.74 -7.31
N ILE A 209 4.83 7.49 -7.19
CA ILE A 209 4.33 6.38 -8.01
C ILE A 209 2.83 6.18 -7.76
N ALA A 210 2.40 6.19 -6.49
CA ALA A 210 1.00 6.00 -6.13
C ALA A 210 0.11 7.09 -6.73
N VAL A 211 0.45 8.37 -6.54
CA VAL A 211 -0.31 9.51 -7.08
C VAL A 211 -0.28 9.54 -8.61
N TYR A 212 0.87 9.24 -9.23
CA TYR A 212 1.00 9.15 -10.70
C TYR A 212 0.03 8.10 -11.28
N LEU A 213 -0.01 6.90 -10.70
CA LEU A 213 -0.89 5.83 -11.18
C LEU A 213 -2.35 6.19 -10.93
N ALA A 214 -2.70 6.67 -9.74
CA ALA A 214 -4.06 7.05 -9.39
C ALA A 214 -4.60 8.16 -10.30
N ASP A 215 -3.78 9.15 -10.64
CA ASP A 215 -4.13 10.20 -11.59
C ASP A 215 -4.43 9.66 -13.00
N LYS A 216 -3.63 8.70 -13.49
CA LYS A 216 -3.87 8.05 -14.79
C LYS A 216 -5.19 7.28 -14.77
N LEU A 217 -5.46 6.52 -13.70
CA LEU A 217 -6.71 5.78 -13.52
C LEU A 217 -7.92 6.73 -13.49
N ALA A 218 -7.82 7.87 -12.80
CA ALA A 218 -8.88 8.87 -12.73
C ALA A 218 -9.19 9.52 -14.10
N GLN A 219 -8.23 9.50 -15.03
CA GLN A 219 -8.43 9.90 -16.44
C GLN A 219 -9.02 8.78 -17.32
N GLY A 220 -9.36 7.63 -16.75
CA GLY A 220 -9.92 6.49 -17.46
C GLY A 220 -8.89 5.61 -18.19
N ILE A 221 -7.60 5.80 -17.90
CA ILE A 221 -6.53 4.94 -18.42
C ILE A 221 -6.54 3.64 -17.61
N LYS A 222 -6.41 2.49 -18.28
CA LYS A 222 -6.35 1.19 -17.59
C LYS A 222 -5.05 1.06 -16.79
N LEU A 223 -5.07 0.29 -15.70
CA LEU A 223 -3.88 0.08 -14.87
C LEU A 223 -2.70 -0.46 -15.68
N GLU A 224 -2.95 -1.40 -16.59
CA GLU A 224 -1.93 -1.97 -17.47
C GLU A 224 -1.23 -0.89 -18.33
N ASP A 225 -2.00 0.01 -18.94
CA ASP A 225 -1.48 1.11 -19.76
C ASP A 225 -0.76 2.17 -18.91
N ALA A 226 -1.24 2.41 -17.69
CA ALA A 226 -0.60 3.31 -16.72
C ALA A 226 0.76 2.76 -16.27
N LEU A 227 0.86 1.45 -16.03
CA LEU A 227 2.12 0.77 -15.73
C LEU A 227 3.09 0.80 -16.90
N ALA A 228 2.60 0.56 -18.12
CA ALA A 228 3.39 0.68 -19.34
C ALA A 228 4.04 2.07 -19.43
N THR A 229 3.22 3.12 -19.27
CA THR A 229 3.69 4.51 -19.33
C THR A 229 4.64 4.85 -18.18
N SER A 230 4.45 4.25 -16.99
CA SER A 230 5.34 4.48 -15.85
C SER A 230 6.78 4.05 -16.12
N ILE A 231 6.99 3.01 -16.92
CA ILE A 231 8.34 2.53 -17.30
C ILE A 231 9.05 3.53 -18.22
N ASP A 232 8.30 4.32 -18.97
CA ASP A 232 8.83 5.37 -19.84
C ASP A 232 9.03 6.71 -19.13
N ASP A 233 8.11 7.06 -18.23
CA ASP A 233 8.11 8.37 -17.56
C ASP A 233 9.04 8.40 -16.33
N LEU A 234 9.23 7.27 -15.64
CA LEU A 234 10.01 7.19 -14.42
C LEU A 234 11.44 6.74 -14.70
N ASP A 235 12.43 7.55 -14.30
CA ASP A 235 13.84 7.21 -14.44
C ASP A 235 14.38 6.65 -13.13
N GLY A 236 15.09 5.54 -13.18
CA GLY A 236 15.76 4.98 -12.01
C GLY A 236 15.89 3.46 -12.07
N THR A 237 16.10 2.86 -10.91
CA THR A 237 16.08 1.39 -10.74
C THR A 237 14.96 1.05 -9.79
N PHE A 238 13.94 0.35 -10.26
CA PHE A 238 12.74 0.07 -9.48
C PHE A 238 12.09 -1.24 -9.85
N SER A 239 11.53 -1.84 -8.82
CA SER A 239 10.54 -2.90 -8.90
C SER A 239 9.46 -2.54 -7.91
N PHE A 240 8.24 -2.31 -8.39
CA PHE A 240 7.12 -1.98 -7.51
C PHE A 240 5.91 -2.84 -7.83
N LEU A 241 5.09 -3.03 -6.80
CA LEU A 241 3.73 -3.57 -6.93
C LEU A 241 2.75 -2.45 -6.62
N VAL A 242 1.64 -2.47 -7.33
CA VAL A 242 0.48 -1.60 -7.11
C VAL A 242 -0.75 -2.45 -6.87
N SER A 243 -1.63 -1.97 -6.01
CA SER A 243 -2.96 -2.51 -5.81
C SER A 243 -3.99 -1.40 -5.98
N THR A 244 -5.10 -1.76 -6.59
CA THR A 244 -6.32 -0.95 -6.71
C THR A 244 -7.45 -1.67 -5.97
N LYS A 245 -8.67 -1.14 -6.02
CA LYS A 245 -9.84 -1.79 -5.42
C LYS A 245 -10.01 -3.27 -5.84
N ASP A 246 -9.66 -3.60 -7.08
CA ASP A 246 -9.97 -4.88 -7.71
C ASP A 246 -8.83 -5.49 -8.55
N GLU A 247 -7.66 -4.82 -8.62
CA GLU A 247 -6.50 -5.30 -9.36
C GLU A 247 -5.21 -5.25 -8.53
N ILE A 248 -4.28 -6.16 -8.83
CA ILE A 248 -2.87 -5.98 -8.52
C ILE A 248 -2.07 -5.86 -9.81
N GLY A 249 -0.93 -5.18 -9.76
CA GLY A 249 0.00 -5.14 -10.88
C GLY A 249 1.43 -4.93 -10.43
N TYR A 250 2.36 -5.12 -11.37
CA TYR A 250 3.77 -4.82 -11.16
C TYR A 250 4.34 -4.04 -12.34
N ALA A 251 5.40 -3.29 -12.08
CA ALA A 251 6.31 -2.82 -13.12
C ALA A 251 7.77 -3.02 -12.67
N LYS A 252 8.61 -3.36 -13.65
CA LYS A 252 10.04 -3.55 -13.48
C LYS A 252 10.80 -2.65 -14.45
N ASP A 253 11.78 -1.93 -13.93
CA ASP A 253 12.61 -1.04 -14.74
C ASP A 253 13.43 -1.80 -15.81
N ARG A 254 13.96 -1.06 -16.78
CA ARG A 254 14.70 -1.63 -17.93
C ARG A 254 16.09 -2.17 -17.60
N LEU A 255 16.67 -1.73 -16.49
CA LEU A 255 17.92 -2.28 -15.97
C LEU A 255 17.68 -3.54 -15.14
N ALA A 256 16.47 -3.70 -14.58
CA ALA A 256 16.09 -4.83 -13.74
C ALA A 256 17.03 -5.06 -12.55
N ALA A 257 17.55 -3.97 -11.96
CA ALA A 257 18.54 -4.07 -10.88
C ALA A 257 17.94 -4.58 -9.56
N LYS A 258 16.60 -4.57 -9.43
CA LYS A 258 15.89 -5.02 -8.24
C LYS A 258 15.18 -6.36 -8.55
N PRO A 259 15.37 -7.39 -7.71
CA PRO A 259 14.83 -8.71 -7.98
C PRO A 259 13.31 -8.72 -7.78
N MET A 260 12.65 -9.51 -8.61
CA MET A 260 11.22 -9.79 -8.52
C MET A 260 10.97 -11.20 -9.05
N ILE A 261 10.35 -12.04 -8.25
CA ILE A 261 9.97 -13.40 -8.59
C ILE A 261 8.46 -13.51 -8.48
N MET A 262 7.87 -14.26 -9.40
CA MET A 262 6.44 -14.46 -9.48
C MET A 262 6.10 -15.95 -9.57
N TYR A 263 4.99 -16.29 -8.94
CA TYR A 263 4.30 -17.56 -9.07
C TYR A 263 2.82 -17.29 -9.37
N GLU A 264 2.24 -18.10 -10.26
CA GLU A 264 0.86 -17.97 -10.69
C GLU A 264 0.30 -19.36 -11.00
N ASP A 265 -0.88 -19.65 -10.49
CA ASP A 265 -1.71 -20.80 -10.85
C ASP A 265 -3.19 -20.40 -10.99
N ASP A 266 -4.07 -21.40 -11.09
CA ASP A 266 -5.50 -21.18 -11.27
C ASP A 266 -6.15 -20.52 -10.04
N ASP A 267 -5.54 -20.62 -8.85
CA ASP A 267 -6.10 -20.16 -7.59
C ASP A 267 -5.55 -18.80 -7.16
N LEU A 268 -4.29 -18.48 -7.48
CA LEU A 268 -3.70 -17.21 -7.07
C LEU A 268 -2.55 -16.71 -7.94
N VAL A 269 -2.22 -15.44 -7.73
CA VAL A 269 -0.98 -14.80 -8.18
C VAL A 269 -0.23 -14.34 -6.94
N ALA A 270 1.07 -14.68 -6.86
CA ALA A 270 1.95 -14.24 -5.80
C ALA A 270 3.26 -13.68 -6.39
N ILE A 271 3.66 -12.50 -5.93
CA ILE A 271 4.87 -11.81 -6.36
C ILE A 271 5.68 -11.46 -5.13
N ALA A 272 7.00 -11.65 -5.16
CA ALA A 272 7.88 -11.26 -4.08
C ALA A 272 9.27 -10.86 -4.60
N SER A 273 10.08 -10.23 -3.76
CA SER A 273 11.48 -9.97 -4.12
C SER A 273 12.33 -11.22 -4.27
N GLU A 274 12.03 -12.29 -3.53
CA GLU A 274 12.84 -13.51 -3.49
C GLU A 274 11.94 -14.75 -3.45
N GLU A 275 12.42 -15.84 -4.04
CA GLU A 275 11.70 -17.12 -4.10
C GLU A 275 11.43 -17.71 -2.70
N VAL A 276 12.31 -17.45 -1.72
CA VAL A 276 12.13 -17.91 -0.34
C VAL A 276 10.83 -17.38 0.28
N SER A 277 10.38 -16.18 -0.09
CA SER A 277 9.09 -15.63 0.33
C SER A 277 7.91 -16.41 -0.25
N LEU A 278 7.98 -16.79 -1.53
CA LEU A 278 6.91 -17.56 -2.19
C LEU A 278 6.83 -18.99 -1.64
N ASN A 279 7.99 -19.61 -1.37
CA ASN A 279 8.06 -20.95 -0.76
C ASN A 279 7.40 -21.02 0.62
N ARG A 280 7.32 -19.89 1.35
CA ARG A 280 6.61 -19.86 2.64
C ARG A 280 5.12 -20.09 2.51
N LEU A 281 4.50 -19.80 1.36
CA LEU A 281 3.07 -20.07 1.12
C LEU A 281 2.80 -21.57 0.92
N PHE A 282 3.73 -22.28 0.29
CA PHE A 282 3.54 -23.65 -0.18
C PHE A 282 4.61 -24.61 0.38
N PRO A 283 4.64 -24.85 1.71
CA PRO A 283 5.69 -25.66 2.33
C PRO A 283 5.72 -27.08 1.73
N GLY A 284 6.90 -27.49 1.27
CA GLY A 284 7.12 -28.82 0.69
C GLY A 284 6.65 -29.00 -0.75
N ARG A 285 6.17 -27.95 -1.42
CA ARG A 285 5.78 -27.96 -2.84
C ARG A 285 6.85 -27.25 -3.67
N ALA A 286 7.33 -27.89 -4.73
CA ALA A 286 8.15 -27.22 -5.74
C ALA A 286 7.28 -26.23 -6.52
N LEU A 287 7.74 -24.98 -6.62
CA LEU A 287 7.04 -23.91 -7.33
C LEU A 287 7.69 -23.70 -8.70
N ASN A 288 6.86 -23.53 -9.73
CA ASN A 288 7.32 -23.09 -11.04
C ASN A 288 7.39 -21.56 -11.06
N THR A 289 8.39 -21.01 -10.37
CA THR A 289 8.58 -19.56 -10.27
C THR A 289 9.25 -19.01 -11.53
N ARG A 290 8.96 -17.74 -11.84
CA ARG A 290 9.61 -17.00 -12.93
C ARG A 290 9.96 -15.58 -12.51
N GLU A 291 11.10 -15.07 -12.97
CA GLU A 291 11.45 -13.66 -12.84
C GLU A 291 10.91 -12.89 -14.05
N PRO A 292 10.10 -11.82 -13.84
CA PRO A 292 9.74 -10.92 -14.92
C PRO A 292 10.97 -10.29 -15.59
N ALA A 293 10.89 -10.17 -16.92
CA ALA A 293 11.97 -9.62 -17.72
C ALA A 293 12.13 -8.09 -17.49
N PRO A 294 13.29 -7.51 -17.84
CA PRO A 294 13.48 -6.06 -17.72
C PRO A 294 12.48 -5.28 -18.58
N GLY A 295 11.96 -4.17 -18.05
CA GLY A 295 11.01 -3.31 -18.76
C GLY A 295 9.62 -3.92 -18.95
N THR A 296 9.25 -4.96 -18.19
CA THR A 296 7.92 -5.56 -18.25
C THR A 296 7.02 -5.10 -17.11
N TYR A 297 5.73 -5.26 -17.36
CA TYR A 297 4.63 -4.99 -16.44
C TYR A 297 3.55 -6.04 -16.68
N ALA A 298 2.68 -6.22 -15.69
CA ALA A 298 1.42 -6.95 -15.87
C ALA A 298 0.42 -6.55 -14.80
N THR A 299 -0.84 -6.85 -15.05
CA THR A 299 -1.92 -6.71 -14.07
C THR A 299 -2.74 -8.00 -13.98
N TRP A 300 -3.40 -8.15 -12.84
CA TRP A 300 -4.38 -9.19 -12.60
C TRP A 300 -5.57 -8.56 -11.92
N SER A 301 -6.75 -8.82 -12.47
CA SER A 301 -8.00 -8.35 -11.92
C SER A 301 -8.80 -9.51 -11.35
N ARG A 302 -9.67 -9.19 -10.39
CA ARG A 302 -10.68 -10.13 -9.95
C ARG A 302 -11.75 -10.19 -11.02
N SER A 303 -11.99 -11.36 -11.60
CA SER A 303 -13.21 -11.56 -12.39
C SER A 303 -14.40 -11.45 -11.44
N ILE A 304 -15.15 -10.35 -11.54
CA ILE A 304 -16.39 -10.13 -10.79
C ILE A 304 -17.53 -10.88 -11.48
#